data_AF-A0A2H0QPU3-F1
#
_entry.id   AF-A0A2H0QPU3-F1
#
_cell.length_a   1.000
_cell.length_b   1.000
_cell.length_c   1.000
_cell.angle_alpha   90.00
_cell.angle_beta   90.00
_cell.angle_gamma   90.00
#
_symmetry.space_group_name_H-M   'P 1'
#
loop_
_entity.id
_entity.type
_entity.pdbx_description
1 polymer ?
#
loop_
_entity_poly.entity_id
_entity_poly.type
_entity_poly.pdbx_seq_one_letter_code
_entity_poly.pdbx_strand_id
1 'polypeptide(L)'
;MKLKLLPLLAILLATNVSAGRDFTILPDEEAIIMEGKIQAAMMIQLESRLSQLEESYGRRLDTLSEPYSLTEGKIRAAMINMIESQIHIIGLDIKKFDPSADRDSKKYEAIVNKLNDLENLIESFI
;
A
#
# COMPACT_ATOMS: atom_id res chain seq x y z
N MET A 1 32.86 32.72 -56.70
CA MET A 1 31.39 32.54 -56.78
C MET A 1 31.00 31.30 -55.97
N LYS A 2 30.19 31.52 -54.93
CA LYS A 2 29.18 30.65 -54.30
C LYS A 2 29.56 29.23 -53.85
N LEU A 3 29.61 29.10 -52.51
CA LEU A 3 29.31 27.90 -51.74
C LEU A 3 28.12 27.14 -52.34
N LYS A 4 28.21 25.80 -52.36
CA LYS A 4 27.03 24.94 -52.30
C LYS A 4 27.19 23.93 -51.16
N LEU A 5 26.60 24.33 -50.03
CA LEU A 5 26.04 23.45 -49.02
C LEU A 5 25.09 22.44 -49.68
N LEU A 6 25.22 21.18 -49.26
CA LEU A 6 24.17 20.21 -48.89
C LEU A 6 24.61 18.79 -49.26
N PRO A 7 25.46 18.15 -48.43
CA PRO A 7 25.53 16.71 -48.40
C PRO A 7 24.31 16.16 -47.64
N LEU A 8 24.15 14.84 -47.62
CA LEU A 8 23.48 14.09 -46.54
C LEU A 8 21.95 13.90 -46.52
N LEU A 9 21.16 14.32 -47.52
CA LEU A 9 19.70 14.05 -47.51
C LEU A 9 19.23 12.85 -48.37
N ALA A 10 20.14 12.12 -49.00
CA ALA A 10 19.77 11.00 -49.89
C ALA A 10 19.99 9.60 -49.29
N ILE A 11 20.63 9.49 -48.11
CA ILE A 11 20.98 8.18 -47.51
C ILE A 11 19.97 7.78 -46.42
N LEU A 12 18.98 8.62 -46.09
CA LEU A 12 18.01 8.32 -45.02
C LEU A 12 16.78 7.51 -45.48
N LEU A 13 16.66 7.16 -46.76
CA LEU A 13 15.44 6.55 -47.32
C LEU A 13 15.59 5.08 -47.76
N ALA A 14 16.74 4.45 -47.49
CA ALA A 14 17.03 3.10 -47.99
C ALA A 14 17.16 2.00 -46.91
N THR A 15 16.81 2.27 -45.66
CA THR A 15 16.65 1.20 -44.65
C THR A 15 15.17 0.91 -44.44
N ASN A 16 14.52 0.46 -45.50
CA ASN A 16 13.29 -0.31 -45.37
C ASN A 16 13.66 -1.61 -44.67
N VAL A 17 13.38 -1.59 -43.37
CA VAL A 17 13.21 -2.70 -42.46
C VAL A 17 12.44 -3.81 -43.16
N SER A 18 13.16 -4.80 -43.67
CA SER A 18 12.61 -6.11 -44.01
C SER A 18 13.43 -7.14 -43.27
N ALA A 19 13.07 -7.31 -42.00
CA ALA A 19 13.36 -8.51 -41.23
C ALA A 19 12.06 -8.81 -40.49
N GLY A 20 11.13 -9.45 -41.21
CA GLY A 20 10.05 -10.17 -40.55
C GLY A 20 10.66 -11.19 -39.59
N ARG A 21 10.29 -11.10 -38.32
CA ARG A 21 10.37 -12.18 -37.35
C ARG A 21 9.51 -11.81 -36.15
N ASP A 22 8.46 -12.59 -35.99
CA ASP A 22 7.62 -12.77 -34.79
C ASP A 22 7.65 -11.63 -33.77
N PHE A 23 6.62 -10.79 -33.81
CA PHE A 23 6.19 -10.03 -32.63
C PHE A 23 5.71 -11.02 -31.56
N THR A 24 6.66 -11.62 -30.87
CA THR A 24 6.44 -12.05 -29.49
C THR A 24 6.42 -10.73 -28.73
N ILE A 25 5.25 -10.26 -28.31
CA ILE A 25 5.14 -9.22 -27.29
C ILE A 25 5.71 -9.87 -26.03
N LEU A 26 7.03 -9.82 -25.86
CA LEU A 26 7.63 -9.99 -24.56
C LEU A 26 7.11 -8.81 -23.74
N PRO A 27 6.35 -9.06 -22.65
CA PRO A 27 5.95 -7.98 -21.78
C PRO A 27 7.21 -7.27 -21.33
N ASP A 28 7.21 -5.95 -21.48
CA ASP A 28 8.31 -5.05 -21.13
C ASP A 28 8.80 -5.41 -19.72
N GLU A 29 9.99 -6.04 -19.61
CA GLU A 29 10.51 -6.56 -18.33
C GLU A 29 10.57 -5.45 -17.27
N GLU A 30 10.79 -4.20 -17.70
CA GLU A 30 10.75 -3.02 -16.83
C GLU A 30 9.37 -2.78 -16.19
N ALA A 31 8.28 -3.03 -16.92
CA ALA A 31 6.92 -2.86 -16.43
C ALA A 31 6.57 -3.93 -15.37
N ILE A 32 6.98 -5.18 -15.59
CA ILE A 32 6.78 -6.29 -14.63
C ILE A 32 7.55 -6.01 -13.34
N ILE A 33 8.80 -5.55 -13.45
CA ILE A 33 9.64 -5.21 -12.28
C ILE A 33 9.02 -4.05 -11.49
N MET A 34 8.49 -3.04 -12.18
CA MET A 34 7.86 -1.88 -11.53
C MET A 34 6.57 -2.28 -10.80
N GLU A 35 5.75 -3.14 -11.39
CA GLU A 35 4.53 -3.65 -10.79
C GLU A 35 4.80 -4.46 -9.51
N GLY A 36 5.79 -5.36 -9.53
CA GLY A 36 6.19 -6.13 -8.34
C GLY A 36 6.68 -5.24 -7.19
N LYS A 37 7.37 -4.13 -7.49
CA LYS A 37 7.81 -3.15 -6.47
C LYS A 37 6.63 -2.41 -5.82
N ILE A 38 5.61 -2.07 -6.60
CA ILE A 38 4.39 -1.42 -6.09
C ILE A 38 3.65 -2.38 -5.14
N GLN A 39 3.50 -3.64 -5.55
CA GLN A 39 2.85 -4.67 -4.73
C GLN A 39 3.55 -4.87 -3.38
N ALA A 40 4.87 -4.95 -3.38
CA ALA A 40 5.65 -5.05 -2.15
C ALA A 40 5.51 -3.79 -1.27
N ALA A 41 5.53 -2.60 -1.87
CA ALA A 41 5.39 -1.34 -1.14
C ALA A 41 4.02 -1.23 -0.44
N MET A 42 2.93 -1.68 -1.08
CA MET A 42 1.60 -1.67 -0.47
C MET A 42 1.53 -2.56 0.77
N MET A 43 2.12 -3.76 0.71
CA MET A 43 2.14 -4.67 1.86
C MET A 43 2.97 -4.11 3.01
N ILE A 44 4.18 -3.64 2.71
CA ILE A 44 5.05 -2.99 3.70
C ILE A 44 4.33 -1.79 4.35
N GLN A 45 3.59 -1.01 3.58
CA GLN A 45 2.83 0.13 4.10
C GLN A 45 1.75 -0.32 5.08
N LEU A 46 0.93 -1.32 4.73
CA LEU A 46 -0.14 -1.81 5.61
C LEU A 46 0.42 -2.39 6.91
N GLU A 47 1.46 -3.22 6.82
CA GLU A 47 2.13 -3.80 7.99
C GLU A 47 2.76 -2.73 8.88
N SER A 48 3.46 -1.76 8.29
CA SER A 48 4.05 -0.64 9.03
C SER A 48 3.00 0.18 9.76
N ARG A 49 1.85 0.44 9.12
CA ARG A 49 0.77 1.20 9.75
C ARG A 49 0.12 0.45 10.90
N LEU A 50 -0.12 -0.86 10.74
CA LEU A 50 -0.64 -1.68 11.84
C LEU A 50 0.33 -1.67 13.04
N SER A 51 1.63 -1.81 12.79
CA SER A 51 2.65 -1.78 13.85
C SER A 51 2.69 -0.45 14.59
N GLN A 52 2.60 0.69 13.87
CA GLN A 52 2.53 2.02 14.49
C GLN A 52 1.26 2.19 15.34
N LEU A 53 0.15 1.62 14.88
CA LEU A 53 -1.12 1.66 15.59
C LEU A 53 -1.07 0.82 16.87
N GLU A 54 -0.48 -0.38 16.83
CA GLU A 54 -0.21 -1.22 18.01
C GLU A 54 0.66 -0.49 19.04
N GLU A 55 1.72 0.19 18.59
CA GLU A 55 2.59 0.98 19.47
C GLU A 55 1.85 2.18 20.09
N SER A 56 1.06 2.90 19.30
CA SER A 56 0.23 4.01 19.78
C SER A 56 -0.78 3.55 20.82
N TYR A 57 -1.43 2.42 20.56
CA TYR A 57 -2.35 1.79 21.48
C TYR A 57 -1.68 1.40 22.80
N GLY A 58 -0.54 0.70 22.74
CA GLY A 58 0.22 0.28 23.93
C GLY A 58 0.61 1.48 24.79
N ARG A 59 1.14 2.54 24.19
CA ARG A 59 1.50 3.78 24.92
C ARG A 59 0.29 4.42 25.59
N ARG A 60 -0.87 4.43 24.94
CA ARG A 60 -2.09 4.98 25.54
C ARG A 60 -2.59 4.12 26.69
N LEU A 61 -2.57 2.80 26.52
CA LEU A 61 -2.97 1.84 27.56
C LEU A 61 -2.12 2.04 28.83
N ASP A 62 -0.82 2.27 28.68
CA ASP A 62 0.10 2.53 29.81
C ASP A 62 -0.19 3.84 30.55
N THR A 63 -0.83 4.82 29.89
CA THR A 63 -1.19 6.11 30.50
C THR A 63 -2.56 6.11 31.17
N LEU A 64 -3.33 5.03 31.08
CA LEU A 64 -4.67 4.95 31.66
C LEU A 64 -4.60 4.88 33.19
N SER A 65 -5.29 5.80 33.85
CA SER A 65 -5.51 5.77 35.30
C SER A 65 -6.47 4.66 35.72
N GLU A 66 -6.43 4.25 36.99
CA GLU A 66 -7.44 3.33 37.52
C GLU A 66 -8.85 3.93 37.43
N PRO A 67 -9.88 3.12 37.09
CA PRO A 67 -11.25 3.59 36.97
C PRO A 67 -11.82 4.00 38.33
N TYR A 68 -12.61 5.07 38.37
CA TYR A 68 -13.19 5.61 39.62
C TYR A 68 -14.31 4.74 40.19
N SER A 69 -14.88 3.83 39.39
CA SER A 69 -15.96 2.91 39.80
C SER A 69 -15.92 1.58 39.05
N LEU A 70 -16.65 0.59 39.57
CA LEU A 70 -16.81 -0.71 38.92
C LEU A 70 -17.47 -0.60 37.53
N THR A 71 -18.44 0.30 37.37
CA THR A 71 -19.13 0.50 36.09
C THR A 71 -18.18 1.08 35.05
N GLU A 72 -17.41 2.09 35.42
CA GLU A 72 -16.40 2.67 34.54
C GLU A 72 -15.33 1.65 34.17
N GLY A 73 -14.88 0.83 35.13
CA GLY A 73 -13.94 -0.26 34.88
C GLY A 73 -14.45 -1.27 33.85
N LYS A 74 -15.74 -1.64 33.91
CA LYS A 74 -16.37 -2.52 32.91
C LYS A 74 -16.44 -1.89 31.52
N ILE A 75 -16.81 -0.60 31.44
CA ILE A 75 -16.86 0.13 30.17
C ILE A 75 -15.46 0.19 29.56
N ARG A 76 -14.46 0.55 30.37
CA ARG A 76 -13.06 0.63 29.93
C ARG A 76 -12.54 -0.72 29.45
N ALA A 77 -12.80 -1.79 30.19
CA ALA A 77 -12.41 -3.15 29.78
C ALA A 77 -13.08 -3.56 28.46
N ALA A 78 -14.37 -3.23 28.26
CA ALA A 78 -15.06 -3.51 27.01
C ALA A 78 -14.44 -2.76 25.82
N MET A 79 -14.05 -1.49 26.01
CA MET A 79 -13.38 -0.69 24.98
C MET A 79 -11.99 -1.23 24.64
N ILE A 80 -11.19 -1.61 25.65
CA ILE A 80 -9.89 -2.27 25.48
C ILE A 80 -10.05 -3.52 24.62
N ASN A 81 -10.93 -4.44 25.02
CA ASN A 81 -11.18 -5.68 24.29
C ASN A 81 -11.65 -5.42 22.84
N MET A 82 -12.46 -4.39 22.63
CA MET A 82 -12.93 -4.01 21.29
C MET A 82 -11.76 -3.56 20.41
N ILE A 83 -10.87 -2.70 20.93
CA ILE A 83 -9.69 -2.21 20.20
C ILE A 83 -8.74 -3.38 19.88
N GLU A 84 -8.41 -4.21 20.86
CA GLU A 84 -7.54 -5.39 20.66
C GLU A 84 -8.10 -6.34 19.59
N SER A 85 -9.42 -6.57 19.62
CA SER A 85 -10.10 -7.38 18.61
C SER A 85 -10.00 -6.77 17.21
N GLN A 86 -10.17 -5.46 17.08
CA GLN A 86 -10.05 -4.78 15.78
C GLN A 86 -8.62 -4.81 15.25
N ILE A 87 -7.61 -4.59 16.09
CA ILE A 87 -6.18 -4.76 15.72
C ILE A 87 -5.96 -6.16 15.16
N HIS A 88 -6.43 -7.19 15.88
CA HIS A 88 -6.28 -8.58 15.46
C HIS A 88 -6.95 -8.86 14.11
N ILE A 89 -8.20 -8.41 13.93
CA ILE A 89 -8.96 -8.59 12.69
C ILE A 89 -8.25 -7.91 11.51
N ILE A 90 -7.77 -6.68 11.67
CA ILE A 90 -7.04 -5.96 10.63
C ILE A 90 -5.73 -6.70 10.29
N GLY A 91 -5.00 -7.19 11.28
CA GLY A 91 -3.81 -8.01 11.06
C GLY A 91 -4.09 -9.29 10.26
N LEU A 92 -5.25 -9.92 10.47
CA LEU A 92 -5.69 -11.06 9.65
C LEU A 92 -6.06 -10.62 8.22
N ASP A 93 -6.70 -9.47 8.05
CA ASP A 93 -7.05 -8.94 6.74
C ASP A 93 -5.80 -8.60 5.91
N ILE A 94 -4.78 -8.01 6.54
CA ILE A 94 -3.47 -7.72 5.91
C ILE A 94 -2.78 -9.02 5.50
N LYS A 95 -2.75 -10.05 6.36
CA LYS A 95 -2.16 -11.36 6.02
C LYS A 95 -2.87 -12.07 4.85
N LYS A 96 -4.14 -11.75 4.62
CA LYS A 96 -4.96 -12.28 3.52
C LYS A 96 -5.02 -11.33 2.32
N PHE A 97 -4.35 -10.18 2.38
CA PHE A 97 -4.31 -9.24 1.27
C PHE A 97 -3.29 -9.74 0.27
N ASP A 98 -3.75 -9.94 -0.97
CA ASP A 98 -2.88 -10.30 -2.07
C ASP A 98 -2.71 -9.05 -2.95
N PRO A 99 -1.58 -8.33 -2.86
CA PRO A 99 -1.39 -7.10 -3.60
C PRO A 99 -1.43 -7.30 -5.11
N SER A 100 -1.25 -8.52 -5.64
CA SER A 100 -1.34 -8.79 -7.08
C SER A 100 -2.79 -8.90 -7.56
N ALA A 101 -3.69 -9.45 -6.74
CA ALA A 101 -5.10 -9.58 -7.04
C ALA A 101 -5.94 -8.38 -6.57
N ASP A 102 -5.47 -7.68 -5.53
CA ASP A 102 -6.24 -6.70 -4.79
C ASP A 102 -5.80 -5.24 -5.05
N ARG A 103 -4.80 -5.00 -5.92
CA ARG A 103 -4.20 -3.68 -6.19
C ARG A 103 -5.22 -2.59 -6.54
N ASP A 104 -6.13 -2.90 -7.45
CA ASP A 104 -7.21 -2.00 -7.90
C ASP A 104 -8.54 -2.30 -7.18
N SER A 105 -8.49 -3.13 -6.14
CA SER A 105 -9.69 -3.59 -5.46
C SER A 105 -10.04 -2.66 -4.28
N LYS A 106 -11.34 -2.60 -3.99
CA LYS A 106 -11.89 -1.98 -2.78
C LYS A 106 -11.30 -2.53 -1.48
N LYS A 107 -10.56 -3.64 -1.52
CA LYS A 107 -10.02 -4.30 -0.33
C LYS A 107 -8.84 -3.55 0.26
N TYR A 108 -7.94 -3.01 -0.56
CA TYR A 108 -6.85 -2.16 -0.06
C TYR A 108 -7.41 -0.93 0.65
N GLU A 109 -8.31 -0.21 -0.02
CA GLU A 109 -9.00 0.95 0.55
C GLU A 109 -9.79 0.60 1.81
N ALA A 110 -10.46 -0.56 1.85
CA ALA A 110 -11.18 -1.02 3.03
C ALA A 110 -10.24 -1.24 4.23
N ILE A 111 -9.07 -1.87 4.03
CA ILE A 111 -8.09 -2.06 5.10
C ILE A 111 -7.54 -0.70 5.56
N VAL A 112 -7.22 0.20 4.62
CA VAL A 112 -6.76 1.57 4.94
C VAL A 112 -7.80 2.33 5.76
N ASN A 113 -9.09 2.25 5.39
CA ASN A 113 -10.16 2.89 6.13
C ASN A 113 -10.32 2.30 7.52
N LYS A 114 -10.28 0.97 7.67
CA LYS A 114 -10.30 0.32 8.99
C LYS A 114 -9.13 0.77 9.87
N LEU A 115 -7.94 0.91 9.31
CA LEU A 115 -6.77 1.45 10.02
C LEU A 115 -7.01 2.88 10.48
N ASN A 116 -7.55 3.75 9.61
CA ASN A 116 -7.89 5.14 9.97
C ASN A 116 -8.96 5.21 11.07
N ASP A 117 -10.02 4.41 10.96
CA ASP A 117 -11.12 4.41 11.92
C ASP A 117 -10.63 3.95 13.30
N LEU A 118 -9.77 2.93 13.32
CA LEU A 118 -9.18 2.41 14.56
C LEU A 118 -8.18 3.39 15.17
N GLU A 119 -7.39 4.07 14.34
CA GLU A 119 -6.49 5.15 14.77
C GLU A 119 -7.31 6.27 15.45
N ASN A 120 -8.38 6.75 14.81
CA ASN A 120 -9.28 7.74 15.39
C ASN A 120 -9.94 7.26 16.70
N LEU A 121 -10.33 5.98 16.76
CA LEU A 121 -10.90 5.39 17.97
C LEU A 121 -9.88 5.39 19.11
N ILE A 122 -8.65 4.93 18.85
CA ILE A 122 -7.54 4.94 19.81
C ILE A 122 -7.24 6.39 20.23
N GLU A 123 -7.34 7.35 19.31
CA GLU A 123 -7.14 8.77 19.59
C GLU A 123 -8.22 9.38 20.49
N SER A 124 -9.48 9.00 20.26
CA SER A 124 -10.64 9.40 21.06
C SER A 124 -10.74 8.68 22.40
N PHE A 125 -10.03 7.56 22.54
CA PHE A 125 -9.93 6.81 23.77
C PHE A 125 -8.93 7.50 24.69
N ILE A 126 -9.40 8.56 25.37
CA ILE A 126 -8.94 9.20 26.63
C ILE A 126 -10.03 10.19 27.06
#